data_AF-A0A2T5HS69-F1
#
_entry.id   AF-A0A2T5HS69-F1
#
_cell.length_a   1.000
_cell.length_b   1.000
_cell.length_c   1.000
_cell.angle_alpha   90.00
_cell.angle_beta   90.00
_cell.angle_gamma   90.00
#
_symmetry.space_group_name_H-M   'P 1'
#
loop_
_entity.id
_entity.type
_entity.pdbx_description
1 polymer ?
#
loop_
_entity_poly.entity_id
_entity_poly.type
_entity_poly.pdbx_seq_one_letter_code
_entity_poly.pdbx_strand_id
1 'polypeptide(L)'
;MSQIEPVSPWTDDLLGYEKLGETFTRLIKTVDDSKVISIEAGFGHGKTFFRKAWAEHLRQSEEVVVEVDAQRSDHSGDPVVTFLGALLAALPPEEKGKARKVADVSKKYGGVAVRTVAKAVLKAGTDEAIDAISGHLGEVFEGQEALQSMADSVGEEMSKTAAQMIATQLAAEKAIQKELPAQLDGLKGELTKGKDTDRVIILIDELDRCHPEYAIALLEAMKHVFDRPGYVFCLMVNADYLEKVAQHRFGAHGEGERYLDKFVDLRLVLKATAEAKGRAARQLARNLPLGTPYGDDPAFSVEAAAELVEKIVSESDLSFRQIKRVLDRVEVALRCYAEIPLDCSLLVWLAFREVIGDVNKKPNAKALKRSVLTPQKVEQLLKSDDDGFLSSFSQSEANEFVRSYCQELISVSQTAFKLPAAYQGRSLPDWLKVLVGLGPHYIPEHEAVLNAAHALMADPAD
;
A
#
# COMPACT_ATOMS: atom_id res chain seq x y z
N MET A 1 6.95 20.55 37.46
CA MET A 1 6.58 20.40 36.04
C MET A 1 6.30 18.93 35.81
N SER A 2 5.05 18.54 35.59
CA SER A 2 4.75 17.15 35.20
C SER A 2 5.42 16.90 33.86
N GLN A 3 6.38 15.98 33.81
CA GLN A 3 6.88 15.49 32.53
C GLN A 3 5.71 14.82 31.84
N ILE A 4 5.20 15.44 30.77
CA ILE A 4 4.23 14.81 29.89
C ILE A 4 5.03 13.69 29.22
N GLU A 5 4.73 12.44 29.55
CA GLU A 5 5.34 11.30 28.85
C GLU A 5 5.07 11.47 27.34
N PRO A 6 6.10 11.29 26.49
CA PRO A 6 5.91 11.41 25.05
C PRO A 6 4.84 10.40 24.60
N VAL A 7 3.89 10.90 23.80
CA VAL A 7 2.82 10.06 23.23
C VAL A 7 3.47 8.94 22.41
N SER A 8 3.03 7.70 22.63
CA SER A 8 3.57 6.56 21.87
C SER A 8 3.36 6.79 20.38
N PRO A 9 4.41 6.65 19.54
CA PRO A 9 4.28 6.79 18.09
C PRO A 9 3.38 5.72 17.46
N TRP A 10 3.04 4.67 18.21
CA TRP A 10 2.22 3.53 17.78
C TRP A 10 0.77 3.59 18.28
N THR A 11 0.30 4.75 18.76
CA THR A 11 -1.05 4.91 19.36
C THR A 11 -2.19 4.32 18.52
N ASP A 12 -2.12 4.45 17.19
CA ASP A 12 -3.15 3.94 16.26
C ASP A 12 -2.73 2.65 15.52
N ASP A 13 -1.81 1.86 16.10
CA ASP A 13 -1.30 0.64 15.47
C ASP A 13 -2.28 -0.53 15.56
N LEU A 14 -3.24 -0.56 14.65
CA LEU A 14 -4.19 -1.65 14.53
C LEU A 14 -3.57 -2.94 13.96
N LEU A 15 -2.45 -2.84 13.25
CA LEU A 15 -1.84 -3.96 12.52
C LEU A 15 -0.70 -4.65 13.30
N GLY A 16 -0.32 -4.12 14.46
CA GLY A 16 0.73 -4.69 15.32
C GLY A 16 2.14 -4.51 14.73
N TYR A 17 2.37 -3.41 14.02
CA TYR A 17 3.66 -3.03 13.47
C TYR A 17 4.67 -2.49 14.48
N GLU A 18 4.28 -2.14 15.70
CA GLU A 18 5.20 -1.68 16.76
C GLU A 18 6.38 -2.65 16.94
N LYS A 19 6.11 -3.96 17.03
CA LYS A 19 7.13 -5.01 17.16
C LYS A 19 8.08 -5.08 15.96
N LEU A 20 7.57 -4.82 14.76
CA LEU A 20 8.41 -4.72 13.55
C LEU A 20 9.27 -3.46 13.62
N GLY A 21 8.69 -2.33 14.04
CA GLY A 21 9.41 -1.07 14.25
C GLY A 21 10.56 -1.23 15.24
N GLU A 22 10.33 -1.85 16.40
CA GLU A 22 11.37 -2.17 17.39
C GLU A 22 12.48 -3.05 16.80
N THR A 23 12.09 -4.06 16.02
CA THR A 23 13.06 -4.99 15.40
C THR A 23 13.89 -4.29 14.34
N PHE A 24 13.27 -3.49 13.49
CA PHE A 24 13.96 -2.72 12.46
C PHE A 24 14.84 -1.64 13.06
N THR A 25 14.41 -0.99 14.15
CA THR A 25 15.24 -0.04 14.91
C THR A 25 16.50 -0.71 15.47
N ARG A 26 16.38 -1.90 16.08
CA ARG A 26 17.53 -2.66 16.58
C ARG A 26 18.50 -3.02 15.45
N LEU A 27 17.97 -3.51 14.33
CA LEU A 27 18.77 -3.87 13.17
C LEU A 27 19.51 -2.65 12.62
N ILE A 28 18.79 -1.55 12.41
CA ILE A 28 19.38 -0.31 11.93
C ILE A 28 20.47 0.13 12.88
N LYS A 29 20.25 0.20 14.20
CA LYS A 29 21.29 0.58 15.18
C LYS A 29 22.60 -0.24 15.13
N THR A 30 22.61 -1.42 14.50
CA THR A 30 23.85 -2.19 14.27
C THR A 30 24.60 -1.84 12.97
N VAL A 31 24.00 -1.03 12.10
CA VAL A 31 24.59 -0.57 10.84
C VAL A 31 25.50 0.64 11.09
N ASP A 32 26.79 0.45 10.87
CA ASP A 32 27.87 1.44 11.01
C ASP A 32 28.40 1.95 9.65
N ASP A 33 28.04 1.28 8.55
CA ASP A 33 28.36 1.67 7.17
C ASP A 33 27.15 2.25 6.42
N SER A 34 27.32 2.56 5.13
CA SER A 34 26.18 2.93 4.30
C SER A 34 25.39 1.69 3.90
N LYS A 35 24.06 1.77 4.04
CA LYS A 35 23.15 0.71 3.63
C LYS A 35 21.91 1.28 2.98
N VAL A 36 21.44 0.58 1.94
CA VAL A 36 20.13 0.75 1.35
C VAL A 36 19.25 -0.42 1.75
N ILE A 37 18.22 -0.15 2.54
CA ILE A 37 17.29 -1.13 3.09
C ILE A 37 15.92 -0.92 2.43
N SER A 38 15.35 -1.93 1.80
CA SER A 38 13.95 -1.90 1.36
C SER A 38 13.02 -2.39 2.47
N ILE A 39 11.87 -1.75 2.60
CA ILE A 39 10.75 -2.17 3.45
C ILE A 39 9.56 -2.40 2.53
N GLU A 40 9.34 -3.67 2.23
CA GLU A 40 8.52 -4.11 1.11
C GLU A 40 7.09 -4.42 1.56
N ALA A 41 6.15 -3.74 0.93
CA ALA A 41 4.72 -3.95 1.12
C ALA A 41 3.93 -3.48 -0.11
N GLY A 42 2.89 -4.25 -0.48
CA GLY A 42 1.98 -3.87 -1.55
C GLY A 42 1.18 -2.60 -1.24
N PHE A 43 0.35 -2.17 -2.18
CA PHE A 43 -0.58 -1.07 -1.96
C PHE A 43 -1.56 -1.39 -0.82
N GLY A 44 -1.90 -0.41 0.02
CA GLY A 44 -2.91 -0.58 1.08
C GLY A 44 -2.48 -1.41 2.29
N HIS A 45 -1.18 -1.64 2.49
CA HIS A 45 -0.65 -2.42 3.62
C HIS A 45 -0.10 -1.56 4.77
N GLY A 46 -0.36 -0.24 4.76
CA GLY A 46 0.01 0.64 5.89
C GLY A 46 1.45 1.17 5.87
N LYS A 47 2.15 1.14 4.73
CA LYS A 47 3.52 1.70 4.58
C LYS A 47 3.65 3.12 5.16
N THR A 48 2.76 4.02 4.77
CA THR A 48 2.77 5.42 5.23
C THR A 48 2.53 5.57 6.73
N PHE A 49 1.65 4.74 7.32
CA PHE A 49 1.46 4.71 8.77
C PHE A 49 2.73 4.24 9.47
N PHE A 50 3.26 3.08 9.05
CA PHE A 50 4.49 2.51 9.59
C PHE A 50 5.64 3.51 9.53
N ARG A 51 5.87 4.12 8.37
CA ARG A 51 6.95 5.09 8.16
C ARG A 51 6.86 6.28 9.13
N LYS A 52 5.67 6.85 9.31
CA LYS A 52 5.46 8.00 10.22
C LYS A 52 5.70 7.60 11.68
N ALA A 53 5.09 6.50 12.12
CA ALA A 53 5.27 5.99 13.48
C ALA A 53 6.74 5.61 13.75
N TRP A 54 7.38 4.95 12.80
CA TRP A 54 8.76 4.52 12.92
C TRP A 54 9.75 5.69 12.88
N ALA A 55 9.50 6.72 12.06
CA ALA A 55 10.30 7.95 12.08
C ALA A 55 10.32 8.58 13.47
N GLU A 56 9.15 8.68 14.10
CA GLU A 56 9.02 9.22 15.46
C GLU A 56 9.67 8.31 16.50
N HIS A 57 9.47 7.00 16.41
CA HIS A 57 10.15 6.02 17.28
C HIS A 57 11.68 6.12 17.19
N LEU A 58 12.23 6.28 15.99
CA LEU A 58 13.67 6.49 15.77
C LEU A 58 14.15 7.79 16.41
N ARG A 59 13.40 8.90 16.25
CA ARG A 59 13.73 10.20 16.89
C ARG A 59 13.72 10.11 18.42
N GLN A 60 12.71 9.45 18.99
CA GLN A 60 12.63 9.17 20.43
C GLN A 60 13.75 8.26 20.92
N SER A 61 14.37 7.50 20.01
CA SER A 61 15.54 6.66 20.25
C SER A 61 16.87 7.37 20.03
N GLU A 62 16.85 8.72 19.99
CA GLU A 62 17.98 9.63 19.75
C GLU A 62 18.64 9.54 18.36
N GLU A 63 17.94 8.96 17.38
CA GLU A 63 18.43 8.89 16.00
C GLU A 63 18.11 10.15 15.19
N VAL A 64 18.96 10.46 14.21
CA VAL A 64 18.71 11.52 13.25
C VAL A 64 17.91 10.96 12.07
N VAL A 65 16.71 11.50 11.84
CA VAL A 65 15.77 11.00 10.83
C VAL A 65 15.38 12.09 9.84
N VAL A 66 15.63 11.83 8.57
CA VAL A 66 15.26 12.68 7.42
C VAL A 66 14.20 11.96 6.60
N GLU A 67 13.08 12.62 6.32
CA GLU A 67 11.98 12.05 5.55
C GLU A 67 11.96 12.64 4.14
N VAL A 68 11.85 11.77 3.13
CA VAL A 68 11.75 12.14 1.71
C VAL A 68 10.48 11.54 1.13
N ASP A 69 9.61 12.41 0.63
CA ASP A 69 8.46 12.04 -0.20
C ASP A 69 8.89 12.15 -1.66
N ALA A 70 9.10 11.00 -2.30
CA ALA A 70 9.63 10.94 -3.67
C ALA A 70 8.60 11.48 -4.67
N GLN A 71 7.31 11.21 -4.47
CA GLN A 71 6.25 11.67 -5.36
C GLN A 71 6.17 13.21 -5.36
N ARG A 72 6.23 13.84 -4.19
CA ARG A 72 6.24 15.30 -4.09
C ARG A 72 7.45 15.94 -4.75
N SER A 73 8.56 15.22 -4.87
CA SER A 73 9.84 15.76 -5.34
C SER A 73 10.11 15.48 -6.83
N ASP A 74 9.29 14.64 -7.45
CA ASP A 74 9.37 14.25 -8.87
C ASP A 74 9.38 15.48 -9.81
N HIS A 75 8.61 16.52 -9.50
CA HIS A 75 8.57 17.77 -10.29
C HIS A 75 9.89 18.54 -10.36
N SER A 76 10.81 18.34 -9.41
CA SER A 76 12.15 18.96 -9.42
C SER A 76 13.07 18.34 -10.47
N GLY A 77 12.75 17.12 -10.92
CA GLY A 77 13.49 16.35 -11.92
C GLY A 77 14.86 15.84 -11.48
N ASP A 78 15.40 16.29 -10.33
CA ASP A 78 16.75 15.97 -9.88
C ASP A 78 16.75 15.33 -8.48
N PRO A 79 17.01 14.02 -8.39
CA PRO A 79 17.08 13.31 -7.11
C PRO A 79 18.19 13.82 -6.16
N VAL A 80 19.32 14.33 -6.68
CA VAL A 80 20.39 14.88 -5.85
C VAL A 80 19.91 16.16 -5.16
N VAL A 81 19.22 17.02 -5.90
CA VAL A 81 18.59 18.24 -5.35
C VAL A 81 17.53 17.88 -4.31
N THR A 82 16.75 16.82 -4.57
CA THR A 82 15.74 16.30 -3.64
C THR A 82 16.37 15.90 -2.30
N PHE A 83 17.41 15.07 -2.32
CA PHE A 83 18.10 14.64 -1.10
C PHE A 83 18.77 15.79 -0.37
N LEU A 84 19.50 16.67 -1.08
CA LEU A 84 20.13 17.84 -0.47
C LEU A 84 19.11 18.78 0.18
N GLY A 85 17.98 19.02 -0.49
CA GLY A 85 16.89 19.81 0.05
C GLY A 85 16.33 19.21 1.34
N ALA A 86 16.13 17.89 1.37
CA ALA A 86 15.65 17.18 2.55
C ALA A 86 16.64 17.23 3.73
N LEU A 87 17.93 16.99 3.47
CA LEU A 87 18.99 17.09 4.48
C LEU A 87 19.08 18.50 5.07
N LEU A 88 19.02 19.53 4.22
CA LEU A 88 19.07 20.93 4.64
C LEU A 88 17.83 21.36 5.43
N ALA A 89 16.64 20.85 5.07
CA ALA A 89 15.40 21.14 5.77
C ALA A 89 15.40 20.58 7.21
N ALA A 90 16.11 19.47 7.42
CA ALA A 90 16.27 18.80 8.71
C ALA A 90 17.26 19.48 9.66
N LEU A 91 18.05 20.47 9.20
CA LEU A 91 18.95 21.22 10.06
C LEU A 91 18.21 22.06 11.12
N PRO A 92 18.83 22.31 12.29
CA PRO A 92 18.26 23.16 13.34
C PRO A 92 17.95 24.58 12.82
N PRO A 93 16.87 25.24 13.30
CA PRO A 93 16.47 26.58 12.87
C PRO A 93 17.59 27.63 12.99
N GLU A 94 18.43 27.50 14.01
CA GLU A 94 19.55 28.39 14.30
C GLU A 94 20.65 28.34 13.22
N GLU A 95 20.73 27.21 12.50
CA GLU A 95 21.67 27.01 11.39
C GLU A 95 21.02 27.23 10.01
N LYS A 96 19.68 27.37 9.94
CA LYS A 96 18.94 27.68 8.69
C LYS A 96 19.29 29.05 8.09
N GLY A 97 19.96 29.94 8.84
CA GLY A 97 20.53 31.18 8.30
C GLY A 97 21.55 30.97 7.17
N LYS A 98 22.13 29.76 7.04
CA LYS A 98 23.00 29.34 5.92
C LYS A 98 22.21 28.87 4.67
N ALA A 99 20.87 28.84 4.70
CA ALA A 99 19.99 28.40 3.60
C ALA A 99 20.10 29.22 2.30
N ARG A 100 20.80 30.36 2.30
CA ARG A 100 21.21 31.06 1.07
C ARG A 100 22.00 30.16 0.10
N LYS A 101 22.67 29.12 0.58
CA LYS A 101 23.42 28.16 -0.26
C LYS A 101 22.53 27.23 -1.10
N VAL A 102 21.24 27.03 -0.77
CA VAL A 102 20.33 26.21 -1.59
C VAL A 102 20.20 26.80 -2.99
N ALA A 103 20.06 28.12 -3.10
CA ALA A 103 19.97 28.80 -4.39
C ALA A 103 21.27 28.67 -5.22
N ASP A 104 22.44 28.59 -4.57
CA ASP A 104 23.74 28.45 -5.24
C ASP A 104 24.04 27.00 -5.65
N VAL A 105 23.65 26.01 -4.84
CA VAL A 105 23.79 24.58 -5.15
C VAL A 105 22.76 24.18 -6.21
N SER A 106 21.49 24.56 -6.08
CA SER A 106 20.48 24.32 -7.14
C SER A 106 20.84 25.00 -8.46
N LYS A 107 21.46 26.18 -8.46
CA LYS A 107 21.99 26.83 -9.68
C LYS A 107 23.22 26.14 -10.26
N LYS A 108 24.08 25.55 -9.43
CA LYS A 108 25.30 24.84 -9.88
C LYS A 108 25.03 23.42 -10.38
N TYR A 109 24.05 22.73 -9.80
CA TYR A 109 23.86 21.28 -10.03
C TYR A 109 22.52 20.93 -10.70
N GLY A 110 21.48 21.76 -10.59
CA GLY A 110 20.11 21.48 -11.05
C GLY A 110 19.91 21.36 -12.57
N GLY A 111 20.97 21.54 -13.37
CA GLY A 111 20.95 21.30 -14.82
C GLY A 111 21.83 20.15 -15.30
N VAL A 112 22.65 19.52 -14.44
CA VAL A 112 23.73 18.62 -14.87
C VAL A 112 23.66 17.21 -14.28
N ALA A 113 23.03 17.01 -13.12
CA ALA A 113 22.99 15.69 -12.49
C ALA A 113 22.13 14.68 -13.28
N VAL A 114 21.00 15.13 -13.85
CA VAL A 114 20.06 14.29 -14.63
C VAL A 114 20.69 13.67 -15.89
N ARG A 115 21.67 14.35 -16.52
CA ARG A 115 22.29 13.87 -17.76
C ARG A 115 23.53 12.99 -17.57
N THR A 116 24.10 12.98 -16.38
CA THR A 116 25.40 12.33 -16.14
C THR A 116 25.22 10.96 -15.48
N VAL A 117 24.24 10.81 -14.58
CA VAL A 117 23.94 9.51 -13.96
C VAL A 117 23.30 8.54 -14.96
N ALA A 118 22.38 9.03 -15.81
CA ALA A 118 21.77 8.25 -16.89
C ALA A 118 22.79 7.69 -17.92
N LYS A 119 24.00 8.27 -18.02
CA LYS A 119 25.06 7.78 -18.93
C LYS A 119 25.98 6.75 -18.29
N ALA A 120 26.06 6.66 -16.97
CA ALA A 120 26.93 5.69 -16.29
C ALA A 120 26.36 4.26 -16.39
N VAL A 121 25.04 4.11 -16.46
CA VAL A 121 24.36 2.80 -16.60
C VAL A 121 24.47 2.22 -18.01
N LEU A 122 24.73 3.05 -19.04
CA LEU A 122 24.99 2.55 -20.40
C LEU A 122 26.31 1.77 -20.52
N LYS A 123 27.20 1.81 -19.51
CA LYS A 123 28.53 1.18 -19.58
C LYS A 123 28.70 -0.10 -18.74
N ALA A 124 27.67 -0.55 -18.04
CA ALA A 124 27.74 -1.75 -17.21
C ALA A 124 26.52 -2.66 -17.46
N GLY A 125 26.42 -3.22 -18.68
CA GLY A 125 25.50 -4.33 -18.97
C GLY A 125 24.97 -4.38 -20.40
N THR A 126 25.76 -4.95 -21.31
CA THR A 126 25.42 -6.03 -22.28
C THR A 126 26.41 -6.03 -23.45
N ASP A 127 27.09 -7.16 -23.66
CA ASP A 127 28.02 -7.42 -24.77
C ASP A 127 27.32 -7.69 -26.12
N GLU A 128 26.00 -7.45 -26.26
CA GLU A 128 25.24 -7.95 -27.43
C GLU A 128 24.17 -7.01 -27.99
N ALA A 129 24.32 -5.69 -27.82
CA ALA A 129 23.44 -4.71 -28.47
C ALA A 129 24.17 -3.48 -29.05
N ILE A 130 25.36 -3.70 -29.63
CA ILE A 130 26.15 -2.61 -30.23
C ILE A 130 25.61 -2.19 -31.62
N ASP A 131 24.97 -3.08 -32.38
CA ASP A 131 24.75 -2.83 -33.82
C ASP A 131 23.63 -1.84 -34.19
N ALA A 132 22.74 -1.45 -33.28
CA ALA A 132 21.70 -0.45 -33.58
C ALA A 132 22.10 0.99 -33.23
N ILE A 133 23.25 1.19 -32.58
CA ILE A 133 23.75 2.52 -32.18
C ILE A 133 25.11 2.84 -32.86
N SER A 134 25.77 1.84 -33.45
CA SER A 134 27.06 1.95 -34.18
C SER A 134 27.09 2.96 -35.34
N GLY A 135 25.96 3.48 -35.81
CA GLY A 135 25.94 4.49 -36.89
C GLY A 135 26.29 5.92 -36.47
N HIS A 136 26.39 6.25 -35.17
CA HIS A 136 26.59 7.64 -34.72
C HIS A 136 27.52 7.82 -33.51
N LEU A 137 28.16 6.76 -33.02
CA LEU A 137 29.05 6.80 -31.85
C LEU A 137 30.37 6.05 -32.11
N GLY A 138 30.79 5.96 -33.38
CA GLY A 138 31.95 5.19 -33.83
C GLY A 138 33.32 5.79 -33.53
N GLU A 139 33.42 6.93 -32.84
CA GLU A 139 34.70 7.49 -32.47
C GLU A 139 34.64 7.98 -31.04
N VAL A 140 35.75 7.82 -30.32
CA VAL A 140 35.98 8.23 -28.93
C VAL A 140 35.54 7.18 -27.89
N PHE A 141 36.37 6.15 -27.69
CA PHE A 141 37.11 5.98 -26.43
C PHE A 141 38.01 4.74 -26.44
N GLU A 142 39.32 4.94 -26.57
CA GLU A 142 40.33 4.17 -25.84
C GLU A 142 41.48 5.12 -25.45
N GLY A 143 41.98 4.98 -24.23
CA GLY A 143 43.31 5.47 -23.85
C GLY A 143 43.36 6.82 -23.14
N GLN A 144 43.69 6.77 -21.86
CA GLN A 144 44.07 7.89 -20.98
C GLN A 144 45.39 8.58 -21.40
N GLU A 145 45.96 8.23 -22.56
CA GLU A 145 47.11 8.88 -23.19
C GLU A 145 46.73 9.72 -24.43
N ALA A 146 45.48 9.65 -24.92
CA ALA A 146 45.03 10.45 -26.07
C ALA A 146 44.66 11.90 -25.71
N LEU A 147 44.52 12.24 -24.43
CA LEU A 147 44.13 13.60 -24.00
C LEU A 147 45.25 14.63 -24.13
N GLN A 148 46.52 14.21 -24.08
CA GLN A 148 47.63 15.15 -24.20
C GLN A 148 47.93 15.46 -25.68
N SER A 149 47.74 14.50 -26.59
CA SER A 149 47.94 14.71 -28.02
C SER A 149 46.76 15.39 -28.72
N MET A 150 45.54 15.30 -28.17
CA MET A 150 44.38 16.05 -28.69
C MET A 150 44.43 17.55 -28.36
N ALA A 151 45.24 17.96 -27.38
CA ALA A 151 45.47 19.39 -27.10
C ALA A 151 46.36 20.05 -28.16
N ASP A 152 47.23 19.27 -28.82
CA ASP A 152 48.21 19.78 -29.79
C ASP A 152 47.77 19.60 -31.26
N SER A 153 46.73 18.81 -31.54
CA SER A 153 46.34 18.48 -32.93
C SER A 153 44.88 18.73 -33.31
N VAL A 154 44.07 19.42 -32.52
CA VAL A 154 42.65 19.65 -32.86
C VAL A 154 42.40 21.12 -33.14
N GLY A 155 42.31 21.43 -34.43
CA GLY A 155 42.13 22.76 -35.01
C GLY A 155 40.80 23.44 -34.66
N GLU A 156 40.77 24.72 -35.04
CA GLU A 156 39.86 25.82 -34.72
C GLU A 156 38.34 25.63 -34.85
N GLU A 157 37.80 24.41 -35.01
CA GLU A 157 36.42 24.21 -35.45
C GLU A 157 35.56 23.33 -34.51
N MET A 158 35.80 23.40 -33.20
CA MET A 158 34.80 22.97 -32.22
C MET A 158 34.07 24.21 -31.68
N SER A 159 32.79 24.33 -32.00
CA SER A 159 31.92 25.41 -31.50
C SER A 159 32.16 25.63 -30.01
N LYS A 160 32.41 26.88 -29.61
CA LYS A 160 32.63 27.31 -28.22
C LYS A 160 31.62 26.68 -27.25
N THR A 161 30.41 26.42 -27.72
CA THR A 161 29.32 25.72 -27.02
C THR A 161 29.63 24.27 -26.67
N ALA A 162 30.26 23.48 -27.55
CA ALA A 162 30.60 22.07 -27.28
C ALA A 162 31.74 21.95 -26.27
N ALA A 163 32.79 22.76 -26.40
CA ALA A 163 33.86 22.86 -25.42
C ALA A 163 33.34 23.33 -24.05
N GLN A 164 32.40 24.28 -24.05
CA GLN A 164 31.78 24.78 -22.83
C GLN A 164 30.82 23.76 -22.21
N MET A 165 30.10 22.95 -22.99
CA MET A 165 29.30 21.82 -22.49
C MET A 165 30.19 20.75 -21.86
N ILE A 166 31.28 20.36 -22.51
CA ILE A 166 32.25 19.38 -21.99
C ILE A 166 32.90 19.90 -20.71
N ALA A 167 33.33 21.16 -20.68
CA ALA A 167 33.89 21.78 -19.47
C ALA A 167 32.86 21.88 -18.33
N THR A 168 31.59 22.18 -18.65
CA THR A 168 30.50 22.22 -17.65
C THR A 168 30.21 20.82 -17.11
N GLN A 169 30.27 19.80 -17.97
CA GLN A 169 30.04 18.41 -17.60
C GLN A 169 31.20 17.84 -16.75
N LEU A 170 32.44 18.13 -17.11
CA LEU A 170 33.64 17.82 -16.30
C LEU A 170 33.64 18.57 -14.97
N ALA A 171 33.23 19.85 -14.95
CA ALA A 171 33.13 20.63 -13.71
C ALA A 171 32.04 20.07 -12.80
N ALA A 172 30.88 19.68 -13.34
CA ALA A 172 29.82 19.05 -12.58
C ALA A 172 30.23 17.67 -12.05
N GLU A 173 30.92 16.86 -12.85
CA GLU A 173 31.43 15.56 -12.41
C GLU A 173 32.48 15.70 -11.30
N LYS A 174 33.40 16.65 -11.44
CA LYS A 174 34.41 16.95 -10.40
C LYS A 174 33.76 17.49 -9.13
N ALA A 175 32.71 18.29 -9.26
CA ALA A 175 31.98 18.86 -8.14
C ALA A 175 31.12 17.79 -7.42
N ILE A 176 30.50 16.85 -8.16
CA ILE A 176 29.80 15.68 -7.63
C ILE A 176 30.78 14.70 -6.96
N GLN A 177 31.97 14.47 -7.52
CA GLN A 177 32.92 13.49 -6.98
C GLN A 177 33.81 14.03 -5.84
N LYS A 178 34.07 15.35 -5.77
CA LYS A 178 35.00 15.92 -4.78
C LYS A 178 34.38 16.93 -3.82
N GLU A 179 33.48 17.80 -4.28
CA GLU A 179 32.91 18.86 -3.42
C GLU A 179 31.67 18.38 -2.66
N LEU A 180 30.80 17.63 -3.34
CA LEU A 180 29.57 17.10 -2.76
C LEU A 180 29.84 16.16 -1.58
N PRO A 181 30.82 15.24 -1.62
CA PRO A 181 31.10 14.37 -0.47
C PRO A 181 31.48 15.14 0.79
N ALA A 182 32.36 16.14 0.67
CA ALA A 182 32.75 16.99 1.80
C ALA A 182 31.56 17.80 2.34
N GLN A 183 30.63 18.19 1.47
CA GLN A 183 29.39 18.85 1.89
C GLN A 183 28.45 17.88 2.62
N LEU A 184 28.33 16.63 2.17
CA LEU A 184 27.53 15.61 2.84
C LEU A 184 28.13 15.27 4.21
N ASP A 185 29.44 15.07 4.31
CA ASP A 185 30.11 14.84 5.61
C ASP A 185 29.90 16.02 6.56
N GLY A 186 29.98 17.26 6.05
CA GLY A 186 29.67 18.46 6.82
C GLY A 186 28.21 18.55 7.27
N LEU A 187 27.26 18.19 6.39
CA LEU A 187 25.83 18.13 6.73
C LEU A 187 25.54 17.07 7.78
N LYS A 188 26.13 15.88 7.63
CA LYS A 188 26.04 14.79 8.60
C LYS A 188 26.50 15.29 9.97
N GLY A 189 27.69 15.88 10.04
CA GLY A 189 28.26 16.39 11.29
C GLY A 189 27.41 17.45 11.98
N GLU A 190 26.74 18.34 11.23
CA GLU A 190 25.81 19.30 11.83
C GLU A 190 24.47 18.67 12.24
N LEU A 191 23.96 17.70 11.46
CA LEU A 191 22.73 16.98 11.78
C LEU A 191 22.87 16.08 13.03
N THR A 192 24.05 15.53 13.25
CA THR A 192 24.34 14.61 14.37
C THR A 192 25.01 15.29 15.56
N LYS A 193 25.19 16.60 15.50
CA LYS A 193 25.84 17.40 16.54
C LYS A 193 25.10 17.27 17.87
N GLY A 194 25.81 16.82 18.90
CA GLY A 194 25.24 16.62 20.23
C GLY A 194 24.33 15.39 20.35
N LYS A 195 24.39 14.47 19.38
CA LYS A 195 23.72 13.16 19.42
C LYS A 195 24.74 12.05 19.68
N ASP A 196 24.26 10.95 20.26
CA ASP A 196 25.07 9.74 20.50
C ASP A 196 25.22 8.86 19.25
N THR A 197 24.80 9.36 18.08
CA THR A 197 24.87 8.66 16.79
C THR A 197 25.60 9.54 15.76
N ASP A 198 26.42 8.91 14.92
CA ASP A 198 27.04 9.52 13.72
C ASP A 198 26.10 9.46 12.50
N ARG A 199 25.02 8.68 12.60
CA ARG A 199 24.24 8.29 11.44
C ARG A 199 23.03 9.20 11.18
N VAL A 200 22.76 9.41 9.89
CA VAL A 200 21.53 9.97 9.35
C VAL A 200 20.71 8.86 8.68
N ILE A 201 19.51 8.61 9.19
CA ILE A 201 18.54 7.67 8.63
C ILE A 201 17.64 8.45 7.67
N ILE A 202 17.63 8.05 6.39
CA ILE A 202 16.82 8.68 5.34
C ILE A 202 15.67 7.74 5.00
N LEU A 203 14.46 8.11 5.40
CA LEU A 203 13.22 7.38 5.11
C LEU A 203 12.58 7.92 3.84
N ILE A 204 12.44 7.06 2.82
CA ILE A 204 11.91 7.43 1.51
C ILE A 204 10.56 6.73 1.31
N ASP A 205 9.53 7.47 0.90
CA ASP A 205 8.18 6.95 0.60
C ASP A 205 7.71 7.34 -0.80
N GLU A 206 6.64 6.68 -1.25
CA GLU A 206 5.91 6.97 -2.49
C GLU A 206 6.73 6.86 -3.78
N LEU A 207 7.85 6.12 -3.76
CA LEU A 207 8.65 5.82 -4.95
C LEU A 207 7.83 5.08 -6.03
N ASP A 208 6.88 4.25 -5.60
CA ASP A 208 5.94 3.51 -6.46
C ASP A 208 4.90 4.42 -7.15
N ARG A 209 4.94 5.74 -6.95
CA ARG A 209 4.06 6.73 -7.59
C ARG A 209 4.78 7.78 -8.44
N CYS A 210 6.11 7.75 -8.47
CA CYS A 210 6.90 8.63 -9.33
C CYS A 210 6.81 8.23 -10.80
N HIS A 211 7.17 9.15 -11.69
CA HIS A 211 7.52 8.79 -13.06
C HIS A 211 8.63 7.74 -13.06
N PRO A 212 8.54 6.68 -13.88
CA PRO A 212 9.51 5.59 -13.91
C PRO A 212 10.96 6.08 -13.97
N GLU A 213 11.25 7.04 -14.86
CA GLU A 213 12.58 7.62 -15.04
C GLU A 213 13.11 8.27 -13.76
N TYR A 214 12.26 9.00 -13.03
CA TYR A 214 12.66 9.64 -11.78
C TYR A 214 12.89 8.60 -10.68
N ALA A 215 12.04 7.57 -10.59
CA ALA A 215 12.20 6.51 -9.59
C ALA A 215 13.55 5.80 -9.73
N ILE A 216 13.94 5.49 -10.97
CA ILE A 216 15.23 4.88 -11.29
C ILE A 216 16.39 5.83 -10.97
N ALA A 217 16.31 7.08 -11.43
CA ALA A 217 17.35 8.07 -11.15
C ALA A 217 17.53 8.31 -9.64
N LEU A 218 16.45 8.20 -8.85
CA LEU A 218 16.50 8.31 -7.40
C LEU A 218 17.23 7.13 -6.76
N LEU A 219 16.96 5.89 -7.19
CA LEU A 219 17.70 4.70 -6.75
C LEU A 219 19.19 4.78 -7.10
N GLU A 220 19.52 5.27 -8.30
CA GLU A 220 20.90 5.48 -8.76
C GLU A 220 21.61 6.54 -7.92
N ALA A 221 20.96 7.69 -7.69
CA ALA A 221 21.52 8.76 -6.88
C ALA A 221 21.85 8.27 -5.46
N MET A 222 20.97 7.49 -4.84
CA MET A 222 21.23 6.91 -3.52
C MET A 222 22.49 6.05 -3.51
N LYS A 223 22.64 5.14 -4.47
CA LYS A 223 23.76 4.17 -4.50
C LYS A 223 25.08 4.76 -4.98
N HIS A 224 25.06 5.77 -5.84
CA HIS A 224 26.29 6.29 -6.45
C HIS A 224 26.73 7.65 -5.92
N VAL A 225 25.79 8.47 -5.43
CA VAL A 225 26.08 9.83 -4.96
C VAL A 225 26.13 9.90 -3.44
N PHE A 226 25.25 9.16 -2.75
CA PHE A 226 25.11 9.23 -1.29
C PHE A 226 25.54 7.96 -0.54
N ASP A 227 26.12 6.96 -1.22
CA ASP A 227 26.73 5.78 -0.60
C ASP A 227 27.99 6.18 0.19
N ARG A 228 27.76 6.55 1.45
CA ARG A 228 28.74 7.17 2.35
C ARG A 228 28.52 6.69 3.79
N PRO A 229 29.61 6.39 4.54
CA PRO A 229 29.49 5.95 5.93
C PRO A 229 28.66 6.91 6.79
N GLY A 230 27.70 6.37 7.53
CA GLY A 230 26.76 7.14 8.35
C GLY A 230 25.48 7.56 7.63
N TYR A 231 25.27 7.22 6.36
CA TYR A 231 23.96 7.38 5.70
C TYR A 231 23.28 6.02 5.53
N VAL A 232 22.10 5.86 6.13
CA VAL A 232 21.28 4.65 6.00
C VAL A 232 19.96 5.00 5.35
N PHE A 233 19.71 4.43 4.19
CA PHE A 233 18.50 4.65 3.41
C PHE A 233 17.47 3.56 3.69
N CYS A 234 16.23 3.94 3.96
CA CYS A 234 15.11 3.02 4.13
C CYS A 234 14.01 3.35 3.12
N LEU A 235 13.78 2.44 2.18
CA LEU A 235 12.86 2.59 1.05
C LEU A 235 11.53 1.91 1.34
N MET A 236 10.46 2.67 1.52
CA MET A 236 9.09 2.13 1.60
C MET A 236 8.58 1.86 0.18
N VAL A 237 8.58 0.59 -0.25
CA VAL A 237 8.34 0.26 -1.66
C VAL A 237 7.34 -0.88 -1.86
N ASN A 238 6.62 -0.81 -2.98
CA ASN A 238 6.00 -1.98 -3.56
C ASN A 238 6.99 -2.63 -4.53
N ALA A 239 7.76 -3.60 -4.04
CA ALA A 239 8.82 -4.26 -4.81
C ALA A 239 8.28 -4.85 -6.12
N ASP A 240 7.19 -5.62 -6.08
CA ASP A 240 6.59 -6.25 -7.26
C ASP A 240 6.17 -5.23 -8.33
N TYR A 241 5.71 -4.05 -7.91
CA TYR A 241 5.37 -2.97 -8.83
C TYR A 241 6.62 -2.36 -9.47
N LEU A 242 7.64 -2.03 -8.66
CA LEU A 242 8.89 -1.48 -9.18
C LEU A 242 9.61 -2.45 -10.12
N GLU A 243 9.60 -3.74 -9.82
CA GLU A 243 10.15 -4.77 -10.71
C GLU A 243 9.42 -4.79 -12.06
N LYS A 244 8.08 -4.71 -12.07
CA LYS A 244 7.31 -4.66 -13.33
C LYS A 244 7.60 -3.39 -14.13
N VAL A 245 7.74 -2.25 -13.45
CA VAL A 245 8.12 -0.98 -14.09
C VAL A 245 9.51 -1.08 -14.71
N ALA A 246 10.48 -1.64 -13.98
CA ALA A 246 11.83 -1.86 -14.47
C ALA A 246 11.87 -2.80 -15.67
N GLN A 247 11.16 -3.94 -15.61
CA GLN A 247 11.06 -4.90 -16.71
C GLN A 247 10.45 -4.28 -17.97
N HIS A 248 9.39 -3.47 -17.83
CA HIS A 248 8.78 -2.79 -18.96
C HIS A 248 9.75 -1.76 -19.60
N ARG A 249 10.63 -1.14 -18.81
CA ARG A 249 11.53 -0.09 -19.28
C ARG A 249 12.85 -0.60 -19.84
N PHE A 250 13.42 -1.63 -19.24
CA PHE A 250 14.76 -2.14 -19.53
C PHE A 250 14.77 -3.55 -20.13
N GLY A 251 13.61 -4.16 -20.32
CA GLY A 251 13.48 -5.54 -20.77
C GLY A 251 13.57 -6.56 -19.63
N ALA A 252 13.36 -7.83 -19.96
CA ALA A 252 13.50 -8.91 -19.00
C ALA A 252 14.96 -9.03 -18.55
N HIS A 253 15.19 -9.03 -17.25
CA HIS A 253 16.50 -9.36 -16.67
C HIS A 253 16.70 -10.87 -16.68
N GLY A 254 17.95 -11.33 -16.64
CA GLY A 254 18.29 -12.75 -16.63
C GLY A 254 17.57 -13.52 -15.53
N GLU A 255 17.31 -14.80 -15.75
CA GLU A 255 16.60 -15.65 -14.80
C GLU A 255 17.28 -15.60 -13.41
N GLY A 256 16.58 -15.04 -12.42
CA GLY A 256 16.99 -15.09 -11.01
C GLY A 256 17.44 -13.77 -10.37
N GLU A 257 17.72 -12.71 -11.14
CA GLU A 257 18.09 -11.40 -10.58
C GLU A 257 16.95 -10.38 -10.68
N ARG A 258 16.61 -9.74 -9.56
CA ARG A 258 15.63 -8.65 -9.51
C ARG A 258 16.34 -7.32 -9.74
N TYR A 259 15.68 -6.37 -10.42
CA TYR A 259 16.28 -5.07 -10.71
C TYR A 259 16.67 -4.32 -9.43
N LEU A 260 15.84 -4.40 -8.38
CA LEU A 260 16.12 -3.76 -7.10
C LEU A 260 17.37 -4.30 -6.40
N ASP A 261 17.81 -5.53 -6.71
CA ASP A 261 18.99 -6.13 -6.08
C ASP A 261 20.29 -5.38 -6.45
N LYS A 262 20.26 -4.54 -7.50
CA LYS A 262 21.37 -3.64 -7.87
C LYS A 262 21.56 -2.48 -6.89
N PHE A 263 20.51 -2.10 -6.17
CA PHE A 263 20.49 -0.89 -5.34
C PHE A 263 20.27 -1.19 -3.86
N VAL A 264 19.61 -2.30 -3.53
CA VAL A 264 19.19 -2.65 -2.17
C VAL A 264 20.15 -3.67 -1.55
N ASP A 265 20.74 -3.32 -0.41
CA ASP A 265 21.63 -4.19 0.34
C ASP A 265 20.86 -5.16 1.27
N LEU A 266 19.70 -4.75 1.77
CA LEU A 266 18.86 -5.56 2.67
C LEU A 266 17.38 -5.39 2.37
N ARG A 267 16.65 -6.51 2.32
CA ARG A 267 15.20 -6.52 2.05
C ARG A 267 14.43 -6.95 3.29
N LEU A 268 13.62 -6.04 3.81
CA LEU A 268 12.70 -6.27 4.92
C LEU A 268 11.27 -6.29 4.40
N VAL A 269 10.39 -7.05 5.06
CA VAL A 269 8.99 -7.16 4.66
C VAL A 269 8.11 -6.55 5.74
N LEU A 270 7.22 -5.64 5.33
CA LEU A 270 6.18 -5.10 6.20
C LEU A 270 4.90 -5.93 6.01
N LYS A 271 4.69 -6.91 6.89
CA LYS A 271 3.55 -7.83 6.81
C LYS A 271 2.83 -7.96 8.15
N ALA A 272 1.57 -7.55 8.18
CA ALA A 272 0.69 -7.79 9.30
C ALA A 272 0.28 -9.27 9.35
N THR A 273 0.10 -9.83 10.56
CA THR A 273 -0.43 -11.17 10.72
C THR A 273 -1.92 -11.21 10.30
N ALA A 274 -2.39 -12.38 9.85
CA ALA A 274 -3.80 -12.55 9.47
C ALA A 274 -4.76 -12.24 10.65
N GLU A 275 -4.35 -12.57 11.86
CA GLU A 275 -5.09 -12.26 13.08
C GLU A 275 -5.10 -10.75 13.39
N ALA A 276 -3.97 -10.05 13.22
CA ALA A 276 -3.92 -8.60 13.43
C ALA A 276 -4.81 -7.88 12.41
N LYS A 277 -4.78 -8.28 11.13
CA LYS A 277 -5.71 -7.77 10.11
C LYS A 277 -7.18 -8.01 10.50
N GLY A 278 -7.51 -9.20 10.99
CA GLY A 278 -8.86 -9.56 11.43
C GLY A 278 -9.34 -8.68 12.59
N ARG A 279 -8.54 -8.55 13.65
CA ARG A 279 -8.86 -7.70 14.80
C ARG A 279 -9.02 -6.23 14.41
N ALA A 280 -8.14 -5.71 13.57
CA ALA A 280 -8.25 -4.35 13.04
C ALA A 280 -9.56 -4.15 12.26
N ALA A 281 -9.93 -5.12 11.42
CA ALA A 281 -11.16 -5.06 10.66
C ALA A 281 -12.42 -5.16 11.54
N ARG A 282 -12.40 -5.96 12.61
CA ARG A 282 -13.46 -6.00 13.64
C ARG A 282 -13.66 -4.64 14.30
N GLN A 283 -12.56 -3.97 14.67
CA GLN A 283 -12.64 -2.65 15.29
C GLN A 283 -13.27 -1.61 14.36
N LEU A 284 -12.98 -1.66 13.06
CA LEU A 284 -13.66 -0.81 12.07
C LEU A 284 -15.16 -1.16 11.97
N ALA A 285 -15.49 -2.44 11.90
CA ALA A 285 -16.87 -2.91 11.74
C ALA A 285 -17.76 -2.61 12.97
N ARG A 286 -17.19 -2.50 14.18
CA ARG A 286 -17.91 -2.07 15.39
C ARG A 286 -18.50 -0.67 15.29
N ASN A 287 -17.98 0.17 14.39
CA ASN A 287 -18.45 1.53 14.19
C ASN A 287 -19.55 1.64 13.11
N LEU A 288 -20.01 0.51 12.56
CA LEU A 288 -21.06 0.52 11.53
C LEU A 288 -22.37 1.10 12.10
N PRO A 289 -22.99 2.08 11.42
CA PRO A 289 -24.15 2.81 11.91
C PRO A 289 -25.45 2.04 11.61
N LEU A 290 -25.67 0.91 12.28
CA LEU A 290 -26.92 0.17 12.14
C LEU A 290 -28.09 0.98 12.71
N GLY A 291 -29.05 1.33 11.85
CA GLY A 291 -30.32 1.94 12.23
C GLY A 291 -31.27 0.90 12.83
N THR A 292 -32.17 0.37 12.01
CA THR A 292 -33.14 -0.66 12.42
C THR A 292 -32.55 -2.07 12.22
N PRO A 293 -32.30 -2.85 13.29
CA PRO A 293 -31.86 -4.24 13.16
C PRO A 293 -32.92 -5.12 12.50
N TYR A 294 -32.50 -6.21 11.86
CA TYR A 294 -33.41 -7.17 11.22
C TYR A 294 -34.33 -7.90 12.22
N GLY A 295 -33.87 -8.08 13.45
CA GLY A 295 -34.60 -8.70 14.56
C GLY A 295 -33.86 -8.55 15.88
N ASP A 296 -34.45 -9.04 16.96
CA ASP A 296 -33.92 -8.88 18.33
C ASP A 296 -32.82 -9.91 18.69
N ASP A 297 -32.60 -10.92 17.84
CA ASP A 297 -31.56 -11.93 18.05
C ASP A 297 -30.15 -11.29 17.99
N PRO A 298 -29.22 -11.61 18.92
CA PRO A 298 -27.85 -11.11 18.90
C PRO A 298 -27.12 -11.30 17.57
N ALA A 299 -27.50 -12.31 16.76
CA ALA A 299 -26.95 -12.55 15.44
C ALA A 299 -27.19 -11.43 14.42
N PHE A 300 -28.12 -10.50 14.68
CA PHE A 300 -28.39 -9.31 13.86
C PHE A 300 -27.70 -8.05 14.38
N SER A 301 -26.91 -8.15 15.45
CA SER A 301 -26.19 -7.01 16.03
C SER A 301 -24.96 -6.57 15.20
N VAL A 302 -24.52 -5.34 15.43
CA VAL A 302 -23.25 -4.83 14.88
C VAL A 302 -22.05 -5.64 15.39
N GLU A 303 -22.10 -6.15 16.62
CA GLU A 303 -21.00 -6.98 17.16
C GLU A 303 -20.91 -8.33 16.44
N ALA A 304 -22.04 -8.98 16.14
CA ALA A 304 -22.05 -10.21 15.35
C ALA A 304 -21.51 -9.99 13.93
N ALA A 305 -21.85 -8.85 13.31
CA ALA A 305 -21.29 -8.46 12.02
C ALA A 305 -19.77 -8.21 12.12
N ALA A 306 -19.30 -7.59 13.19
CA ALA A 306 -17.87 -7.32 13.41
C ALA A 306 -17.06 -8.61 13.66
N GLU A 307 -17.61 -9.58 14.39
CA GLU A 307 -17.03 -10.92 14.55
C GLU A 307 -16.95 -11.69 13.23
N LEU A 308 -17.97 -11.55 12.39
CA LEU A 308 -17.96 -12.12 11.05
C LEU A 308 -16.86 -11.50 10.18
N VAL A 309 -16.67 -10.17 10.24
CA VAL A 309 -15.58 -9.47 9.56
C VAL A 309 -14.22 -10.00 9.99
N GLU A 310 -13.99 -10.18 11.30
CA GLU A 310 -12.73 -10.74 11.82
C GLU A 310 -12.42 -12.09 11.16
N LYS A 311 -13.39 -13.00 11.18
CA LYS A 311 -13.26 -14.35 10.61
C LYS A 311 -12.98 -14.32 9.10
N ILE A 312 -13.76 -13.55 8.35
CA ILE A 312 -13.59 -13.44 6.89
C ILE A 312 -12.21 -12.87 6.57
N VAL A 313 -11.80 -11.81 7.25
CA VAL A 313 -10.52 -11.12 6.97
C VAL A 313 -9.33 -11.99 7.33
N SER A 314 -9.37 -12.71 8.46
CA SER A 314 -8.30 -13.62 8.88
C SER A 314 -8.09 -14.82 7.94
N GLU A 315 -9.12 -15.21 7.17
CA GLU A 315 -9.03 -16.27 6.17
C GLU A 315 -8.72 -15.73 4.74
N SER A 316 -8.60 -14.41 4.58
CA SER A 316 -8.44 -13.74 3.29
C SER A 316 -7.05 -13.13 3.05
N ASP A 317 -6.73 -12.94 1.78
CA ASP A 317 -5.52 -12.22 1.34
C ASP A 317 -5.79 -10.73 1.02
N LEU A 318 -6.93 -10.19 1.49
CA LEU A 318 -7.31 -8.80 1.25
C LEU A 318 -6.33 -7.82 1.91
N SER A 319 -6.02 -6.74 1.19
CA SER A 319 -5.32 -5.58 1.73
C SER A 319 -6.25 -4.76 2.63
N PHE A 320 -5.67 -3.99 3.56
CA PHE A 320 -6.47 -3.16 4.47
C PHE A 320 -7.28 -2.08 3.73
N ARG A 321 -6.77 -1.60 2.59
CA ARG A 321 -7.52 -0.70 1.69
C ARG A 321 -8.78 -1.37 1.12
N GLN A 322 -8.70 -2.62 0.66
CA GLN A 322 -9.86 -3.35 0.17
C GLN A 322 -10.87 -3.59 1.29
N ILE A 323 -10.40 -4.00 2.47
CA ILE A 323 -11.24 -4.19 3.65
C ILE A 323 -12.01 -2.89 3.98
N LYS A 324 -11.30 -1.76 4.07
CA LYS A 324 -11.93 -0.47 4.34
C LYS A 324 -12.97 -0.10 3.28
N ARG A 325 -12.67 -0.28 2.00
CA ARG A 325 -13.62 0.00 0.90
C ARG A 325 -14.90 -0.85 1.00
N VAL A 326 -14.77 -2.12 1.35
CA VAL A 326 -15.92 -3.01 1.56
C VAL A 326 -16.77 -2.51 2.72
N LEU A 327 -16.15 -2.16 3.86
CA LEU A 327 -16.86 -1.63 5.02
C LEU A 327 -17.49 -0.26 4.74
N ASP A 328 -16.82 0.63 4.00
CA ASP A 328 -17.35 1.93 3.58
C ASP A 328 -18.64 1.74 2.75
N ARG A 329 -18.68 0.74 1.85
CA ARG A 329 -19.90 0.41 1.07
C ARG A 329 -21.05 -0.07 1.97
N VAL A 330 -20.75 -0.93 2.95
CA VAL A 330 -21.74 -1.38 3.93
C VAL A 330 -22.24 -0.21 4.77
N GLU A 331 -21.35 0.68 5.20
CA GLU A 331 -21.69 1.87 5.97
C GLU A 331 -22.64 2.79 5.18
N VAL A 332 -22.36 3.05 3.89
CA VAL A 332 -23.25 3.84 3.02
C VAL A 332 -24.63 3.20 2.94
N ALA A 333 -24.70 1.88 2.74
CA ALA A 333 -25.98 1.16 2.73
C ALA A 333 -26.76 1.33 4.04
N LEU A 334 -26.11 1.14 5.19
CA LEU A 334 -26.76 1.29 6.50
C LEU A 334 -27.24 2.72 6.77
N ARG A 335 -26.49 3.74 6.33
CA ARG A 335 -26.88 5.15 6.47
C ARG A 335 -28.05 5.53 5.57
N CYS A 336 -28.02 5.11 4.31
CA CYS A 336 -29.06 5.45 3.33
C CYS A 336 -30.40 4.75 3.59
N TYR A 337 -30.37 3.59 4.26
CA TYR A 337 -31.54 2.74 4.48
C TYR A 337 -31.80 2.46 5.96
N ALA A 338 -31.51 3.43 6.84
CA ALA A 338 -31.58 3.27 8.30
C ALA A 338 -32.97 2.85 8.85
N GLU A 339 -34.04 3.24 8.15
CA GLU A 339 -35.44 2.93 8.53
C GLU A 339 -35.90 1.53 8.06
N ILE A 340 -35.10 0.85 7.22
CA ILE A 340 -35.40 -0.49 6.75
C ILE A 340 -34.74 -1.49 7.71
N PRO A 341 -35.46 -2.50 8.21
CA PRO A 341 -34.84 -3.60 8.95
C PRO A 341 -33.80 -4.30 8.08
N LEU A 342 -32.53 -4.25 8.49
CA LEU A 342 -31.41 -4.82 7.74
C LEU A 342 -30.59 -5.76 8.62
N ASP A 343 -30.22 -6.90 8.06
CA ASP A 343 -29.23 -7.81 8.63
C ASP A 343 -27.83 -7.31 8.27
N CYS A 344 -27.21 -6.63 9.22
CA CYS A 344 -25.85 -6.10 9.08
C CYS A 344 -24.83 -7.19 8.73
N SER A 345 -24.95 -8.38 9.32
CA SER A 345 -24.04 -9.49 9.04
C SER A 345 -24.21 -10.03 7.61
N LEU A 346 -25.45 -10.06 7.10
CA LEU A 346 -25.69 -10.44 5.71
C LEU A 346 -25.13 -9.41 4.74
N LEU A 347 -25.32 -8.11 4.98
CA LEU A 347 -24.72 -7.05 4.15
C LEU A 347 -23.20 -7.16 4.11
N VAL A 348 -22.56 -7.35 5.27
CA VAL A 348 -21.13 -7.62 5.38
C VAL A 348 -20.75 -8.84 4.53
N TRP A 349 -21.43 -9.97 4.72
CA TRP A 349 -21.10 -11.20 4.00
C TRP A 349 -21.23 -11.02 2.48
N LEU A 350 -22.31 -10.38 2.01
CA LEU A 350 -22.53 -10.10 0.59
C LEU A 350 -21.42 -9.21 0.01
N ALA A 351 -21.07 -8.13 0.72
CA ALA A 351 -20.05 -7.18 0.28
C ALA A 351 -18.66 -7.81 0.21
N PHE A 352 -18.27 -8.61 1.21
CA PHE A 352 -17.01 -9.35 1.18
C PHE A 352 -16.99 -10.47 0.14
N ARG A 353 -18.12 -11.18 -0.04
CA ARG A 353 -18.25 -12.24 -1.04
C ARG A 353 -17.97 -11.73 -2.45
N GLU A 354 -18.42 -10.54 -2.79
CA GLU A 354 -18.19 -9.92 -4.10
C GLU A 354 -16.70 -9.67 -4.36
N VAL A 355 -15.97 -9.13 -3.38
CA VAL A 355 -14.54 -8.80 -3.55
C VAL A 355 -13.64 -10.04 -3.48
N ILE A 356 -14.01 -11.04 -2.67
CA ILE A 356 -13.27 -12.30 -2.58
C ILE A 356 -13.60 -13.22 -3.78
N GLY A 357 -14.77 -13.02 -4.39
CA GLY A 357 -15.44 -13.86 -5.39
C GLY A 357 -14.80 -13.97 -6.78
N ASP A 358 -13.51 -13.67 -6.93
CA ASP A 358 -12.74 -13.91 -8.17
C ASP A 358 -11.32 -14.47 -7.91
N VAL A 359 -10.86 -14.56 -6.65
CA VAL A 359 -9.49 -15.02 -6.32
C VAL A 359 -9.55 -16.26 -5.42
N ASN A 360 -9.83 -17.43 -6.01
CA ASN A 360 -9.52 -18.80 -5.52
C ASN A 360 -9.74 -19.21 -4.04
N LYS A 361 -10.47 -18.45 -3.23
CA LYS A 361 -10.90 -18.85 -1.88
C LYS A 361 -12.31 -18.33 -1.66
N LYS A 362 -13.33 -19.07 -2.09
CA LYS A 362 -14.74 -18.74 -1.76
C LYS A 362 -14.82 -18.43 -0.25
N PRO A 363 -15.41 -17.30 0.17
CA PRO A 363 -15.71 -17.11 1.58
C PRO A 363 -16.50 -18.34 2.00
N ASN A 364 -15.99 -19.05 3.00
CA ASN A 364 -16.57 -20.29 3.46
C ASN A 364 -18.06 -20.01 3.69
N ALA A 365 -18.98 -20.67 2.98
CA ALA A 365 -20.42 -20.51 3.23
C ALA A 365 -20.79 -20.84 4.71
N LYS A 366 -19.84 -21.44 5.44
CA LYS A 366 -19.86 -21.63 6.90
C LYS A 366 -19.63 -20.34 7.72
N ALA A 367 -19.25 -19.23 7.11
CA ALA A 367 -18.99 -17.98 7.83
C ALA A 367 -20.30 -17.36 8.33
N LEU A 368 -21.34 -17.34 7.49
CA LEU A 368 -22.69 -16.91 7.86
C LEU A 368 -23.71 -17.96 7.43
N LYS A 369 -24.20 -18.77 8.38
CA LYS A 369 -25.06 -19.93 8.06
C LYS A 369 -26.29 -19.56 7.23
N ARG A 370 -26.99 -18.49 7.58
CA ARG A 370 -28.22 -18.06 6.90
C ARG A 370 -28.01 -17.49 5.50
N SER A 371 -26.76 -17.34 5.04
CA SER A 371 -26.45 -16.91 3.67
C SER A 371 -26.81 -17.95 2.60
N VAL A 372 -27.21 -19.17 2.99
CA VAL A 372 -27.67 -20.22 2.08
C VAL A 372 -29.19 -20.20 1.82
N LEU A 373 -29.93 -19.28 2.45
CA LEU A 373 -31.37 -19.09 2.20
C LEU A 373 -31.60 -18.36 0.87
N THR A 374 -31.21 -18.98 -0.24
CA THR A 374 -31.44 -18.44 -1.59
C THR A 374 -32.82 -18.82 -2.11
N PRO A 375 -33.41 -18.02 -3.03
CA PRO A 375 -34.65 -18.40 -3.70
C PRO A 375 -34.59 -19.80 -4.33
N GLN A 376 -33.47 -20.15 -4.97
CA GLN A 376 -33.29 -21.47 -5.57
C GLN A 376 -33.25 -22.60 -4.52
N LYS A 377 -32.65 -22.35 -3.35
CA LYS A 377 -32.62 -23.35 -2.28
C LYS A 377 -34.02 -23.56 -1.69
N VAL A 378 -34.80 -22.49 -1.56
CA VAL A 378 -36.20 -22.54 -1.13
C VAL A 378 -37.04 -23.33 -2.12
N GLU A 379 -36.92 -23.05 -3.43
CA GLU A 379 -37.59 -23.81 -4.48
C GLU A 379 -37.24 -25.29 -4.42
N GLN A 380 -35.96 -25.63 -4.21
CA GLN A 380 -35.52 -27.03 -4.07
C GLN A 380 -36.15 -27.73 -2.86
N LEU A 381 -36.18 -27.07 -1.70
CA LEU A 381 -36.75 -27.64 -0.46
C LEU A 381 -38.28 -27.76 -0.52
N LEU A 382 -38.94 -26.89 -1.30
CA LEU A 382 -40.38 -26.85 -1.45
C LEU A 382 -40.88 -27.52 -2.74
N LYS A 383 -40.06 -28.32 -3.43
CA LYS A 383 -40.53 -29.15 -4.54
C LYS A 383 -41.58 -30.13 -4.01
N SER A 384 -42.82 -29.98 -4.46
CA SER A 384 -43.89 -30.94 -4.23
C SER A 384 -43.70 -32.16 -5.13
N ASP A 385 -44.23 -33.30 -4.69
CA ASP A 385 -44.45 -34.44 -5.59
C ASP A 385 -45.57 -34.09 -6.61
N ASP A 386 -45.79 -34.96 -7.60
CA ASP A 386 -46.74 -34.75 -8.72
C ASP A 386 -48.18 -34.36 -8.27
N ASP A 387 -48.54 -34.68 -7.02
CA ASP A 387 -49.86 -34.40 -6.42
C ASP A 387 -49.99 -33.02 -5.73
N GLY A 388 -48.99 -32.15 -5.83
CA GLY A 388 -49.08 -30.75 -5.37
C GLY A 388 -49.00 -30.55 -3.84
N PHE A 389 -48.73 -31.61 -3.08
CA PHE A 389 -48.44 -31.56 -1.64
C PHE A 389 -46.96 -31.88 -1.36
N LEU A 390 -46.38 -31.25 -0.34
CA LEU A 390 -45.05 -31.60 0.16
C LEU A 390 -45.13 -32.92 0.92
N SER A 391 -44.31 -33.89 0.51
CA SER A 391 -44.16 -35.16 1.24
C SER A 391 -43.73 -34.91 2.69
N SER A 392 -44.08 -35.83 3.60
CA SER A 392 -43.65 -35.76 5.01
C SER A 392 -42.13 -35.75 5.17
N PHE A 393 -41.42 -36.42 4.26
CA PHE A 393 -39.96 -36.42 4.19
C PHE A 393 -39.42 -35.03 3.81
N SER A 394 -39.96 -34.41 2.76
CA SER A 394 -39.57 -33.07 2.32
C SER A 394 -39.85 -32.00 3.39
N GLN A 395 -40.94 -32.14 4.15
CA GLN A 395 -41.24 -31.27 5.29
C GLN A 395 -40.21 -31.41 6.43
N SER A 396 -39.75 -32.64 6.70
CA SER A 396 -38.71 -32.88 7.71
C SER A 396 -37.38 -32.25 7.30
N GLU A 397 -36.96 -32.44 6.04
CA GLU A 397 -35.72 -31.86 5.50
C GLU A 397 -35.77 -30.31 5.52
N ALA A 398 -36.89 -29.72 5.10
CA ALA A 398 -37.09 -28.28 5.13
C ALA A 398 -37.03 -27.69 6.55
N ASN A 399 -37.64 -28.37 7.53
CA ASN A 399 -37.58 -27.96 8.94
C ASN A 399 -36.15 -28.09 9.51
N GLU A 400 -35.44 -29.19 9.21
CA GLU A 400 -34.05 -29.40 9.62
C GLU A 400 -33.12 -28.33 9.02
N PHE A 401 -33.33 -27.97 7.76
CA PHE A 401 -32.59 -26.89 7.12
C PHE A 401 -32.76 -25.56 7.86
N VAL A 402 -34.00 -25.16 8.17
CA VAL A 402 -34.24 -23.90 8.91
C VAL A 402 -33.59 -23.94 10.28
N ARG A 403 -33.73 -25.04 11.03
CA ARG A 403 -33.08 -25.20 12.34
C ARG A 403 -31.55 -25.13 12.27
N SER A 404 -30.96 -25.67 11.22
CA SER A 404 -29.50 -25.77 11.11
C SER A 404 -28.85 -24.49 10.60
N TYR A 405 -29.55 -23.75 9.73
CA TYR A 405 -28.96 -22.64 8.97
C TYR A 405 -29.62 -21.29 9.20
N CYS A 406 -30.89 -21.25 9.62
CA CYS A 406 -31.73 -20.04 9.59
C CYS A 406 -32.53 -19.87 10.89
N GLN A 407 -32.07 -20.44 12.01
CA GLN A 407 -32.84 -20.50 13.25
C GLN A 407 -33.14 -19.10 13.80
N GLU A 408 -32.21 -18.17 13.63
CA GLU A 408 -32.30 -16.78 14.05
C GLU A 408 -33.39 -16.02 13.26
N LEU A 409 -33.75 -16.48 12.06
CA LEU A 409 -34.81 -15.87 11.25
C LEU A 409 -36.23 -16.20 11.74
N ILE A 410 -36.39 -17.12 12.71
CA ILE A 410 -37.69 -17.43 13.31
C ILE A 410 -38.18 -16.30 14.22
N SER A 411 -37.26 -15.57 14.86
CA SER A 411 -37.56 -14.55 15.87
C SER A 411 -37.81 -13.15 15.30
N VAL A 412 -37.71 -12.96 13.97
CA VAL A 412 -37.93 -11.67 13.32
C VAL A 412 -39.41 -11.26 13.38
N SER A 413 -39.67 -9.96 13.29
CA SER A 413 -41.03 -9.40 13.33
C SER A 413 -41.95 -10.07 12.31
N GLN A 414 -43.21 -10.32 12.70
CA GLN A 414 -44.24 -10.84 11.79
C GLN A 414 -44.44 -9.95 10.54
N THR A 415 -44.16 -8.65 10.64
CA THR A 415 -44.24 -7.70 9.52
C THR A 415 -43.16 -7.91 8.47
N ALA A 416 -42.07 -8.63 8.78
CA ALA A 416 -41.01 -8.95 7.82
C ALA A 416 -41.42 -10.06 6.83
N PHE A 417 -42.37 -10.92 7.21
CA PHE A 417 -42.78 -12.05 6.38
C PHE A 417 -43.74 -11.63 5.26
N LYS A 418 -43.28 -11.75 4.00
CA LYS A 418 -44.06 -11.47 2.80
C LYS A 418 -44.73 -12.75 2.30
N LEU A 419 -45.77 -13.20 3.02
CA LEU A 419 -46.45 -14.47 2.70
C LEU A 419 -47.28 -14.36 1.40
N PRO A 420 -47.16 -15.33 0.47
CA PRO A 420 -48.02 -15.41 -0.70
C PRO A 420 -49.50 -15.55 -0.32
N ALA A 421 -50.42 -15.09 -1.18
CA ALA A 421 -51.87 -15.10 -0.91
C ALA A 421 -52.40 -16.49 -0.49
N ALA A 422 -51.83 -17.57 -1.01
CA ALA A 422 -52.20 -18.95 -0.66
C ALA A 422 -51.99 -19.30 0.82
N TYR A 423 -51.12 -18.58 1.51
CA TYR A 423 -50.70 -18.83 2.90
C TYR A 423 -51.22 -17.79 3.89
N GLN A 424 -51.81 -16.69 3.42
CA GLN A 424 -52.32 -15.61 4.27
C GLN A 424 -53.51 -16.08 5.12
N GLY A 425 -53.54 -15.66 6.40
CA GLY A 425 -54.60 -16.02 7.34
C GLY A 425 -54.57 -17.47 7.87
N ARG A 426 -53.56 -18.27 7.48
CA ARG A 426 -53.37 -19.64 7.96
C ARG A 426 -52.40 -19.68 9.15
N SER A 427 -52.63 -20.61 10.08
CA SER A 427 -51.62 -20.95 11.08
C SER A 427 -50.56 -21.85 10.43
N LEU A 428 -49.34 -21.32 10.28
CA LEU A 428 -48.22 -22.02 9.65
C LEU A 428 -47.14 -22.33 10.68
N PRO A 429 -46.44 -23.47 10.56
CA PRO A 429 -45.20 -23.71 11.29
C PRO A 429 -44.16 -22.64 10.97
N ASP A 430 -43.32 -22.27 11.96
CA ASP A 430 -42.36 -21.17 11.78
C ASP A 430 -41.32 -21.44 10.70
N TRP A 431 -40.86 -22.69 10.56
CA TRP A 431 -39.93 -23.06 9.49
C TRP A 431 -40.53 -22.78 8.10
N LEU A 432 -41.84 -23.00 7.93
CA LEU A 432 -42.50 -22.76 6.65
C LEU A 432 -42.63 -21.25 6.40
N LYS A 433 -42.94 -20.46 7.43
CA LYS A 433 -42.96 -18.99 7.32
C LYS A 433 -41.60 -18.44 6.86
N VAL A 434 -40.50 -18.92 7.42
CA VAL A 434 -39.14 -18.53 6.99
C VAL A 434 -38.94 -18.83 5.51
N LEU A 435 -39.24 -20.05 5.07
CA LEU A 435 -39.03 -20.45 3.67
C LEU A 435 -39.90 -19.66 2.70
N VAL A 436 -41.22 -19.57 2.92
CA VAL A 436 -42.14 -18.94 1.96
C VAL A 436 -42.25 -17.43 2.12
N GLY A 437 -42.01 -16.89 3.31
CA GLY A 437 -42.21 -15.47 3.63
C GLY A 437 -40.93 -14.64 3.60
N LEU A 438 -39.77 -15.24 3.88
CA LEU A 438 -38.46 -14.55 3.80
C LEU A 438 -37.62 -15.06 2.64
N GLY A 439 -37.63 -16.37 2.38
CA GLY A 439 -36.76 -17.02 1.39
C GLY A 439 -36.63 -16.34 0.03
N PRO A 440 -37.72 -15.92 -0.63
CA PRO A 440 -37.67 -15.24 -1.93
C PRO A 440 -37.06 -13.83 -1.90
N HIS A 441 -37.00 -13.21 -0.72
CA HIS A 441 -36.75 -11.77 -0.56
C HIS A 441 -35.53 -11.45 0.30
N TYR A 442 -35.17 -12.34 1.23
CA TYR A 442 -34.16 -12.10 2.25
C TYR A 442 -32.81 -11.70 1.65
N ILE A 443 -32.20 -12.55 0.82
CA ILE A 443 -30.93 -12.21 0.17
C ILE A 443 -31.13 -11.12 -0.91
N PRO A 444 -32.11 -11.23 -1.83
CA PRO A 444 -32.27 -10.23 -2.90
C PRO A 444 -32.48 -8.79 -2.43
N GLU A 445 -33.21 -8.56 -1.33
CA GLU A 445 -33.45 -7.20 -0.82
C GLU A 445 -32.19 -6.58 -0.21
N HIS A 446 -31.41 -7.35 0.55
CA HIS A 446 -30.13 -6.88 1.08
C HIS A 446 -29.12 -6.63 -0.03
N GLU A 447 -29.08 -7.48 -1.04
CA GLU A 447 -28.23 -7.30 -2.23
C GLU A 447 -28.64 -6.05 -3.03
N ALA A 448 -29.95 -5.81 -3.21
CA ALA A 448 -30.44 -4.60 -3.86
C ALA A 448 -30.04 -3.32 -3.11
N VAL A 449 -30.14 -3.31 -1.78
CA VAL A 449 -29.68 -2.21 -0.92
C VAL A 449 -28.18 -1.95 -1.09
N LEU A 450 -27.37 -3.02 -1.08
CA LEU A 450 -25.93 -2.93 -1.24
C LEU A 450 -25.50 -2.46 -2.64
N ASN A 451 -26.24 -2.85 -3.68
CA ASN A 451 -26.02 -2.42 -5.06
C ASN A 451 -26.43 -0.95 -5.28
N ALA A 452 -27.54 -0.53 -4.67
CA ALA A 452 -27.95 0.87 -4.70
C ALA A 452 -26.93 1.77 -3.98
N ALA A 453 -26.40 1.33 -2.83
CA ALA A 453 -25.31 2.02 -2.14
C ALA A 453 -24.05 2.12 -3.02
N HIS A 454 -23.72 1.07 -3.77
CA HIS A 454 -22.59 1.12 -4.71
C HIS A 454 -22.79 2.18 -5.79
N ALA A 455 -24.00 2.30 -6.35
CA ALA A 455 -24.30 3.32 -7.37
C ALA A 455 -24.21 4.77 -6.82
N LEU A 456 -24.34 4.97 -5.51
CA LEU A 456 -24.20 6.27 -4.85
C LEU A 456 -22.73 6.64 -4.56
N MET A 457 -21.85 5.64 -4.46
CA MET A 457 -20.42 5.86 -4.37
C MET A 457 -19.91 6.12 -5.78
N ALA A 458 -19.54 7.36 -6.09
CA ALA A 458 -18.99 7.72 -7.39
C ALA A 458 -17.95 6.67 -7.83
N ASP A 459 -18.16 6.09 -9.01
CA ASP A 459 -17.16 5.21 -9.63
C ASP A 459 -15.87 6.04 -9.75
N PRO A 460 -14.73 5.67 -9.14
CA PRO A 460 -13.51 6.48 -9.16
C PRO A 460 -12.87 6.61 -10.56
N ALA A 461 -13.62 6.35 -11.62
CA ALA A 461 -13.19 6.31 -13.02
C ALA A 461 -13.76 7.45 -13.89
N ASP A 462 -14.32 8.51 -13.29
CA ASP A 462 -14.63 9.79 -13.96
C ASP A 462 -13.76 10.96 -13.43
#